data_AF-A0A787STJ2-F1
#
_entry.id   AF-A0A787STJ2-F1
#
_cell.length_a   1.000
_cell.length_b   1.000
_cell.length_c   1.000
_cell.angle_alpha   90.00
_cell.angle_beta   90.00
_cell.angle_gamma   90.00
#
_symmetry.space_group_name_H-M   'P 1'
#
loop_
_entity.id
_entity.type
_entity.pdbx_description
1 polymer ?
#
loop_
_entity_poly.entity_id
_entity_poly.type
_entity_poly.pdbx_seq_one_letter_code
_entity_poly.pdbx_strand_id
1 'polypeptide(L)' 'MKWIKALNLQQWADSIPAKVIFPALIADLIRATANSITEIRFPNGDKGQVRGYDGVLKAEGVAP' A
#
# COMPACT_ATOMS: atom_id res chain seq x y z
N MET A 1 -23.38 -8.50 13.53
CA MET A 1 -22.43 -7.92 12.55
C MET A 1 -21.87 -6.63 13.15
N LYS A 2 -20.54 -6.48 13.23
CA LYS A 2 -19.93 -5.22 13.70
C LYS A 2 -19.75 -4.31 12.49
N TRP A 3 -20.38 -3.14 12.54
CA TRP A 3 -20.22 -2.12 11.50
C TRP A 3 -18.87 -1.44 11.66
N ILE A 4 -18.07 -1.46 10.60
CA ILE A 4 -16.82 -0.69 10.52
C ILE A 4 -17.20 0.76 10.22
N LYS A 5 -16.91 1.68 11.14
CA LYS A 5 -17.10 3.12 10.93
C LYS A 5 -15.85 3.73 10.29
N ALA A 6 -16.01 4.89 9.65
CA ALA A 6 -14.88 5.67 9.13
C ALA A 6 -13.78 5.90 10.19
N LEU A 7 -14.18 6.19 11.44
CA LEU A 7 -13.25 6.35 12.55
C LEU A 7 -12.40 5.08 12.82
N ASN A 8 -12.98 3.89 12.65
CA ASN A 8 -12.23 2.65 12.85
C ASN A 8 -11.14 2.47 11.79
N LEU A 9 -11.42 2.84 10.54
CA LEU A 9 -10.43 2.81 9.46
C LEU A 9 -9.33 3.85 9.70
N GLN A 10 -9.68 5.05 10.14
CA GLN A 10 -8.72 6.09 10.47
C GLN A 10 -7.78 5.66 11.60
N GLN A 11 -8.34 5.15 12.70
CA GLN A 11 -7.57 4.63 13.84
C GLN A 11 -6.67 3.45 13.43
N TRP A 12 -7.17 2.57 12.57
CA TRP A 12 -6.38 1.47 12.05
C TRP A 12 -5.23 1.97 11.17
N ALA A 13 -5.45 2.93 10.27
CA ALA A 13 -4.42 3.50 9.41
C ALA A 13 -3.25 4.12 10.20
N ASP A 14 -3.52 4.65 11.40
CA ASP A 14 -2.50 5.19 12.30
C ASP A 14 -1.68 4.11 13.02
N SER A 15 -2.14 2.86 13.04
CA SER A 15 -1.46 1.75 13.70
C SER A 15 -0.18 1.33 12.97
N ILE A 16 0.80 0.84 13.72
CA ILE A 16 2.05 0.28 13.15
C ILE A 16 1.75 -0.87 12.18
N PRO A 17 0.87 -1.85 12.51
CA PRO A 17 0.54 -2.93 11.58
C PRO A 17 0.01 -2.42 10.24
N ALA A 18 -0.88 -1.41 10.23
CA ALA A 18 -1.39 -0.86 8.98
C ALA A 18 -0.28 -0.23 8.15
N LYS A 19 0.58 0.59 8.77
CA LYS A 19 1.71 1.26 8.09
C LYS A 19 2.74 0.28 7.50
N VAL A 20 2.78 -0.96 8.01
CA VAL A 20 3.75 -1.98 7.59
C VAL A 20 3.15 -2.98 6.59
N ILE A 21 1.91 -3.42 6.82
CA ILE A 21 1.26 -4.49 6.05
C ILE A 21 0.52 -3.92 4.85
N PHE A 22 -0.14 -2.78 5.00
CA PHE A 22 -1.00 -2.24 3.95
C PHE A 22 -0.22 -1.91 2.67
N PRO A 23 0.95 -1.24 2.71
CA PRO A 23 1.69 -0.98 1.47
C PRO A 23 2.18 -2.26 0.80
N ALA A 24 2.51 -3.32 1.57
CA ALA A 24 2.88 -4.62 1.01
C ALA A 24 1.71 -5.26 0.25
N LEU A 25 0.51 -5.26 0.84
CA LEU A 25 -0.70 -5.74 0.17
C LEU A 25 -0.97 -4.98 -1.14
N ILE A 26 -0.82 -3.65 -1.14
CA ILE A 26 -0.97 -2.84 -2.36
C ILE A 26 0.06 -3.25 -3.43
N ALA A 27 1.32 -3.48 -3.05
CA ALA A 27 2.35 -3.93 -3.97
C ALA A 27 2.03 -5.30 -4.58
N ASP A 28 1.51 -6.24 -3.78
CA ASP A 28 1.11 -7.56 -4.24
C ASP A 28 -0.07 -7.48 -5.22
N LEU A 29 -1.07 -6.63 -4.94
CA LEU A 29 -2.20 -6.40 -5.85
C LEU A 29 -1.74 -5.77 -7.17
N ILE A 30 -0.83 -4.78 -7.14
CA ILE A 30 -0.25 -4.18 -8.34
C ILE A 30 0.49 -5.26 -9.15
N ARG A 31 1.33 -6.08 -8.51
CA ARG A 31 2.06 -7.16 -9.19
C ARG A 31 1.13 -8.21 -9.79
N ALA A 32 0.01 -8.48 -9.16
CA ALA A 32 -0.97 -9.44 -9.64
C ALA A 32 -1.77 -8.94 -10.86
N THR A 33 -1.83 -7.62 -11.09
CA THR A 33 -2.75 -7.01 -12.07
C THR A 33 -2.07 -6.18 -13.15
N ALA A 34 -0.87 -5.67 -12.92
CA ALA A 34 -0.16 -4.85 -13.88
C ALA A 34 0.44 -5.69 -15.02
N ASN A 35 0.27 -5.22 -16.26
CA ASN A 35 0.83 -5.87 -17.44
C ASN A 35 2.35 -5.66 -17.58
N SER A 36 2.85 -4.52 -17.11
CA SER A 36 4.27 -4.14 -17.19
C SER A 36 4.64 -3.24 -16.01
N ILE A 37 5.71 -3.58 -15.31
CA ILE A 37 6.26 -2.81 -14.18
C ILE A 37 7.75 -2.57 -14.44
N THR A 38 8.16 -1.31 -14.56
CA THR A 38 9.56 -0.91 -14.71
C THR A 38 10.22 -0.61 -13.36
N GLU A 39 9.46 -0.06 -12.42
CA GLU A 39 9.94 0.21 -11.06
C GLU A 39 8.79 0.07 -10.07
N ILE A 40 9.04 -0.59 -8.94
CA ILE A 40 8.06 -0.68 -7.85
C ILE A 40 8.78 -0.64 -6.50
N ARG A 41 8.36 0.26 -5.63
CA ARG A 41 8.84 0.37 -4.26
C ARG A 41 7.69 0.74 -3.33
N PHE A 42 7.28 -0.21 -2.50
CA PHE A 42 6.34 0.01 -1.41
C PHE A 42 7.03 -0.40 -0.10
N PRO A 43 7.13 0.49 0.89
CA PRO A 43 7.79 0.16 2.16
C PRO A 43 7.05 -0.95 2.90
N ASN A 44 7.78 -1.94 3.38
CA ASN A 44 7.24 -3.03 4.18
C ASN A 44 8.19 -3.39 5.32
N GLY A 45 7.70 -4.19 6.27
CA GLY A 45 8.45 -4.52 7.49
C GLY A 45 9.01 -3.27 8.19
N ASP A 46 10.29 -3.34 8.55
CA ASP A 46 11.01 -2.25 9.23
C ASP A 46 11.12 -0.97 8.40
N LYS A 47 11.01 -1.07 7.07
CA LYS A 47 11.02 0.10 6.18
C LYS A 47 9.71 0.89 6.22
N GLY A 48 8.62 0.31 6.73
CA GLY A 48 7.33 0.97 6.90
C GLY A 48 7.32 2.07 7.96
N GLN A 49 8.37 2.15 8.80
CA GLN A 49 8.52 3.20 9.82
C GLN A 49 9.55 4.29 9.42
N VAL A 50 10.16 4.19 8.24
CA VAL A 50 11.14 5.17 7.74
C VAL A 50 10.42 6.30 7.00
N ARG A 51 10.88 7.55 7.19
CA ARG A 51 10.34 8.74 6.50
C ARG A 51 10.41 8.57 4.98
N GLY A 52 9.31 8.84 4.27
CA GLY A 52 9.15 8.52 2.83
C GLY A 52 8.33 7.25 2.59
N TYR A 53 7.20 7.14 3.30
CA TYR A 53 6.33 5.96 3.38
C TYR A 53 5.47 5.74 2.13
N ASP A 54 5.46 6.70 1.21
CA ASP A 54 4.68 6.60 -0.01
C ASP A 54 5.25 5.50 -0.92
N GLY A 55 4.34 4.79 -1.57
CA GLY A 55 4.67 3.83 -2.61
C GLY A 55 5.02 4.54 -3.92
N VAL A 56 6.00 4.02 -4.63
CA VAL A 56 6.37 4.46 -5.98
C VAL A 56 6.13 3.32 -6.95
N LEU A 57 5.47 3.61 -8.06
CA LEU A 57 5.25 2.71 -9.19
C LEU A 57 5.60 3.43 -10.49
N LYS A 58 6.35 2.77 -11.36
CA LYS A 58 6.48 3.12 -12.78
C LYS A 58 6.03 1.92 -13.59
N ALA A 59 5.01 2.14 -14.40
CA ALA A 59 4.36 1.14 -15.24
C ALA A 59 3.91 1.78 -16.55
N GLU A 60 3.66 0.96 -17.57
CA GLU A 60 3.02 1.43 -18.79
C GLU A 60 1.58 1.84 -18.49
N GLY A 61 1.23 3.07 -18.86
CA GLY A 61 -0.13 3.57 -18.73
C GLY A 61 -1.04 2.96 -19.79
N VAL A 62 -2.25 2.59 -19.40
CA VAL A 62 -3.32 2.24 -20.33
C VAL A 62 -4.24 3.46 -20.45
N ALA A 63 -4.54 3.88 -21.69
CA ALA A 63 -5.50 4.95 -21.91
C ALA A 63 -6.90 4.54 -21.40
N PRO A 64 -7.67 5.46 -20.81
CA PRO A 64 -8.98 5.18 -20.21
C PRO A 64 -10.03 4.72 -21.23
#